data_AF-A0A087TMC8-F1
#
_entry.id   AF-A0A087TMC8-F1
#
_cell.length_a   1.000
_cell.length_b   1.000
_cell.length_c   1.000
_cell.angle_alpha   90.00
_cell.angle_beta   90.00
_cell.angle_gamma   90.00
#
_symmetry.space_group_name_H-M   'P 1'
#
loop_
_entity.id
_entity.type
_entity.pdbx_description
1 polymer ?
#
loop_
_entity_poly.entity_id
_entity_poly.type
_entity_poly.pdbx_seq_one_letter_code
_entity_poly.pdbx_strand_id
1 'polypeptide(L)'
;MLQKHLLKTELGVIYTRSDFRNMTAAISILQFITKNKLQTMFSETFKLLLFIVIIPMIIVEAEMCFSPLKQVNTFLRSNARLSAVTML
;
A
#
# COMPACT_ATOMS: atom_id res chain seq x y z
N MET A 1 -13.10 9.38 5.20
CA MET A 1 -12.54 9.15 6.56
C MET A 1 -12.99 7.80 7.08
N LEU A 2 -12.15 7.12 7.87
CA LEU A 2 -12.45 5.82 8.46
C LEU A 2 -13.42 5.97 9.65
N GLN A 3 -14.51 5.22 9.70
CA GLN A 3 -15.51 5.25 10.77
C GLN A 3 -15.16 4.23 11.86
N LYS A 4 -14.54 4.71 12.94
CA LYS A 4 -13.99 3.86 14.02
C LYS A 4 -15.02 2.93 14.66
N HIS A 5 -16.26 3.39 14.83
CA HIS A 5 -17.33 2.61 15.47
C HIS A 5 -17.77 1.42 14.59
N LEU A 6 -17.99 1.68 13.29
CA LEU A 6 -18.34 0.63 12.31
C LEU A 6 -17.18 -0.35 12.14
N LEU A 7 -15.95 0.16 12.02
CA LEU A 7 -14.76 -0.68 11.88
C LEU A 7 -14.63 -1.68 13.05
N LYS A 8 -14.86 -1.23 14.29
CA LYS A 8 -14.79 -2.11 15.47
C LYS A 8 -15.85 -3.21 15.43
N THR A 9 -17.06 -2.89 15.00
CA THR A 9 -18.15 -3.86 14.84
C THR A 9 -17.85 -4.85 13.72
N GLU A 10 -17.44 -4.36 12.55
CA GLU A 10 -17.07 -5.18 11.40
C GLU A 10 -15.91 -6.14 11.72
N LEU A 11 -14.84 -5.65 12.35
CA LEU A 11 -13.73 -6.49 12.80
C LEU A 11 -14.18 -7.50 13.85
N GLY A 12 -15.07 -7.12 14.77
CA GLY A 12 -15.67 -8.05 15.73
C GLY A 12 -16.38 -9.22 15.04
N VAL A 13 -17.12 -8.96 13.95
CA VAL A 13 -17.77 -10.01 13.14
C VAL A 13 -16.74 -10.90 12.43
N ILE A 14 -15.65 -10.31 11.94
CA ILE A 14 -14.57 -11.05 11.26
C ILE A 14 -13.84 -11.97 12.24
N TYR A 15 -13.49 -11.51 13.44
CA TYR A 15 -12.77 -12.32 14.43
C TYR A 15 -13.64 -13.40 15.09
N THR A 16 -14.96 -13.22 15.12
CA THR A 16 -15.90 -14.18 15.71
C THR A 16 -16.21 -15.33 14.75
N ARG A 17 -16.31 -15.08 13.43
CA ARG A 17 -16.60 -16.13 12.44
C ARG A 17 -15.38 -17.00 12.15
N SER A 18 -15.58 -18.31 12.17
CA SER A 18 -14.57 -19.33 11.83
C SER A 18 -14.07 -19.21 10.39
N ASP A 19 -14.91 -18.72 9.47
CA ASP A 19 -14.58 -18.58 8.04
C ASP A 19 -13.35 -17.68 7.80
N PHE A 20 -13.17 -16.68 8.66
CA PHE A 20 -12.05 -15.74 8.58
C PHE A 20 -10.87 -16.16 9.47
N ARG A 21 -11.07 -17.03 10.46
CA ARG A 21 -9.97 -17.52 11.33
C ARG A 21 -8.95 -18.35 10.55
N ASN A 22 -9.39 -19.04 9.51
CA ASN A 22 -8.51 -19.82 8.63
C ASN A 22 -7.81 -18.93 7.59
N MET A 23 -8.20 -17.66 7.44
CA MET A 23 -7.57 -16.71 6.53
C MET A 23 -6.52 -15.89 7.26
N THR A 24 -5.27 -16.35 7.24
CA THR A 24 -4.14 -15.68 7.92
C THR A 24 -3.62 -14.46 7.15
N ALA A 25 -3.81 -14.41 5.83
CA ALA A 25 -3.35 -13.31 5.00
C ALA A 25 -4.45 -12.26 4.77
N ALA A 26 -4.12 -10.98 4.98
CA ALA A 26 -4.99 -9.84 4.67
C ALA A 26 -5.47 -9.84 3.21
N ILE A 27 -4.63 -10.34 2.30
CA ILE A 27 -4.94 -10.49 0.87
C ILE A 27 -6.07 -11.52 0.67
N SER A 28 -6.07 -12.63 1.40
CA SER A 28 -7.12 -13.65 1.31
C SER A 28 -8.47 -13.11 1.79
N ILE A 29 -8.46 -12.32 2.86
CA ILE A 29 -9.66 -11.64 3.37
C ILE A 29 -10.18 -10.62 2.33
N LEU A 30 -9.29 -9.83 1.74
CA LEU A 30 -9.64 -8.84 0.70
C LEU A 30 -10.23 -9.50 -0.55
N GLN A 31 -9.63 -10.61 -1.00
CA GLN A 31 -10.14 -11.42 -2.11
C GLN A 31 -11.50 -12.03 -1.78
N PHE A 32 -11.70 -12.53 -0.56
CA PHE A 32 -12.98 -13.08 -0.12
C PHE A 32 -14.09 -12.01 -0.11
N ILE A 33 -13.83 -10.83 0.45
CA ILE A 33 -14.81 -9.72 0.50
C ILE A 33 -15.18 -9.29 -0.92
N THR A 34 -14.21 -9.22 -1.83
CA THR A 34 -14.42 -8.83 -3.22
C THR A 34 -15.20 -9.90 -3.99
N LYS A 35 -14.79 -11.17 -3.87
CA LYS A 35 -15.43 -12.31 -4.56
C LYS A 35 -16.89 -12.47 -4.18
N ASN A 36 -17.22 -12.26 -2.90
CA ASN A 36 -18.59 -12.39 -2.39
C ASN A 36 -19.39 -11.08 -2.44
N LYS A 37 -18.87 -10.00 -3.04
CA LYS A 37 -19.51 -8.68 -3.11
C LYS A 37 -19.92 -8.12 -1.74
N LEU A 38 -19.14 -8.41 -0.70
CA LEU A 38 -19.40 -7.97 0.69
C LEU A 38 -18.82 -6.57 0.99
N GLN A 39 -18.39 -5.84 -0.04
CA GLN A 39 -17.75 -4.52 0.11
C GLN A 39 -18.65 -3.49 0.78
N THR A 40 -19.96 -3.55 0.54
CA THR A 40 -20.93 -2.64 1.17
C THR A 40 -21.17 -2.97 2.65
N MET A 41 -21.02 -4.25 3.03
CA MET A 41 -21.22 -4.72 4.41
C MET A 41 -19.98 -4.55 5.28
N PHE A 42 -18.79 -4.71 4.70
CA PHE A 42 -17.51 -4.51 5.36
C PHE A 42 -16.79 -3.28 4.81
N SER A 43 -17.50 -2.16 4.74
CA SER A 43 -17.02 -0.98 4.02
C SER A 43 -15.78 -0.36 4.66
N GLU A 44 -15.69 -0.39 5.99
CA GLU A 44 -14.56 0.18 6.73
C GLU A 44 -13.38 -0.77 6.76
N THR A 45 -13.64 -2.06 6.94
CA THR A 45 -12.62 -3.11 6.89
C THR A 45 -12.03 -3.21 5.48
N PHE A 46 -12.85 -3.08 4.43
CA PHE A 46 -12.38 -3.06 3.05
C PHE A 46 -11.44 -1.88 2.79
N LYS A 47 -11.78 -0.67 3.25
CA LYS A 47 -10.88 0.50 3.17
C LYS A 47 -9.57 0.26 3.93
N LEU A 48 -9.65 -0.31 5.13
CA LEU A 48 -8.46 -0.63 5.93
C LEU A 48 -7.55 -1.65 5.22
N LEU A 49 -8.13 -2.73 4.69
CA LEU A 49 -7.39 -3.74 3.93
C LEU A 49 -6.78 -3.15 2.66
N LEU A 50 -7.49 -2.24 1.98
CA LEU A 50 -6.97 -1.51 0.85
C LEU A 50 -5.74 -0.69 1.25
N PHE A 51 -5.79 0.03 2.36
CA PHE A 51 -4.63 0.76 2.85
C PHE A 51 -3.45 -0.16 3.19
N ILE A 52 -3.69 -1.27 3.90
CA ILE A 52 -2.63 -2.19 4.32
C ILE A 52 -1.99 -2.90 3.12
N VAL A 53 -2.76 -3.29 2.11
CA VAL A 53 -2.26 -4.06 0.95
C VAL A 53 -1.73 -3.13 -0.14
N ILE A 54 -2.43 -2.04 -0.43
CA ILE A 54 -2.11 -1.17 -1.57
C ILE A 54 -1.07 -0.09 -1.23
N ILE A 55 -1.05 0.48 -0.01
CA ILE A 55 -0.06 1.51 0.32
C ILE A 55 1.38 0.99 0.14
N PRO A 56 1.77 -0.19 0.68
CA PRO A 56 3.12 -0.70 0.48
C PRO A 56 3.44 -0.92 -1.00
N MET A 57 2.47 -1.43 -1.76
CA MET A 57 2.62 -1.65 -3.20
C MET A 57 2.86 -0.34 -3.96
N ILE A 58 2.08 0.70 -3.68
CA ILE A 58 2.22 2.03 -4.32
C ILE A 58 3.55 2.69 -3.93
N ILE A 59 3.98 2.61 -2.67
CA ILE A 59 5.24 3.23 -2.23
C ILE A 59 6.43 2.58 -2.92
N VAL A 60 6.50 1.24 -2.93
CA VAL A 60 7.59 0.51 -3.58
C VAL A 60 7.62 0.80 -5.08
N GLU A 61 6.45 0.86 -5.72
CA GLU A 61 6.36 1.16 -7.14
C GLU A 61 6.78 2.60 -7.47
N ALA A 62 6.38 3.57 -6.64
CA ALA A 62 6.85 4.94 -6.77
C ALA A 62 8.38 5.02 -6.60
N GLU A 63 8.95 4.37 -5.58
CA GLU A 63 10.40 4.36 -5.35
C GLU A 63 11.17 3.74 -6.51
N MET A 64 10.70 2.60 -7.06
CA MET A 64 11.27 2.02 -8.28
C MET A 64 11.23 3.00 -9.44
N CYS A 65 10.09 3.63 -9.69
CA CYS A 65 9.90 4.54 -10.82
C CYS A 65 10.77 5.80 -10.72
N PHE A 66 11.01 6.33 -9.51
CA PHE A 66 11.86 7.49 -9.27
C PHE A 66 13.35 7.19 -9.14
N SER A 67 13.74 5.93 -8.94
CA SER A 67 15.15 5.53 -8.79
C SER A 67 16.05 5.90 -9.99
N PRO A 68 15.65 5.74 -11.26
CA PRO A 68 16.51 6.08 -12.39
C PRO A 68 16.67 7.59 -12.55
N LEU A 69 15.62 8.36 -12.25
CA LEU A 69 15.68 9.83 -12.28
C LEU A 69 16.65 10.38 -11.24
N LYS A 70 16.69 9.77 -10.04
CA LYS A 70 17.70 10.11 -9.02
C LYS A 70 19.12 9.81 -9.51
N GLN A 71 19.32 8.70 -10.23
CA GLN A 71 20.62 8.35 -10.80
C GLN A 71 21.05 9.35 -11.88
N VAL A 72 20.16 9.71 -12.80
CA VAL A 72 20.44 10.71 -13.85
C VAL A 72 20.76 12.08 -13.25
N ASN A 73 19.98 12.54 -12.26
CA ASN A 73 20.25 13.80 -11.59
C ASN A 73 21.61 13.80 -10.86
N THR A 74 21.95 12.67 -10.21
CA THR A 74 23.26 12.49 -9.57
C THR A 74 24.39 12.56 -10.61
N PHE A 75 24.22 11.92 -11.76
CA PHE A 75 25.20 11.94 -12.85
C PHE A 75 25.40 13.34 -13.46
N LEU A 76 24.32 14.09 -13.68
CA LEU A 76 24.41 15.46 -14.17
C LEU A 76 25.12 16.37 -13.18
N ARG A 77 24.82 16.24 -11.89
CA ARG A 77 25.51 17.00 -10.83
C ARG A 77 26.99 16.62 -10.73
N SER A 78 27.35 15.35 -10.86
CA SER A 78 28.77 14.95 -10.83
C SER A 78 29.52 15.47 -12.06
N ASN A 79 28.92 15.44 -13.24
CA ASN A 79 29.53 16.00 -14.46
C ASN A 79 29.74 17.51 -14.37
N ALA A 80 28.75 18.26 -13.87
CA ALA A 80 28.88 19.69 -13.68
C ALA A 80 30.01 20.06 -12.69
N ARG A 81 30.19 19.25 -11.63
CA ARG A 81 31.31 19.42 -10.69
C ARG A 81 32.65 19.05 -11.33
N LEU A 82 32.70 17.98 -12.13
CA LEU A 82 33.93 17.60 -12.85
C LEU A 82 34.35 18.70 -13.82
N SER A 83 33.42 19.23 -14.63
CA SER A 83 33.72 20.30 -15.59
C SER A 83 34.19 21.59 -14.92
N ALA A 84 33.67 21.90 -13.73
CA ALA A 84 34.13 23.05 -12.96
C ALA A 84 35.55 22.87 -12.40
N VAL A 85 35.97 21.63 -12.12
CA VAL A 85 37.33 21.31 -11.65
C VAL A 85 38.33 21.23 -12.79
N THR A 86 37.95 20.76 -13.98
CA THR A 86 38.83 20.74 -15.16
C THR A 86 38.99 22.10 -15.85
N MET A 87 38.16 23.09 -15.52
CA MET A 87 38.32 24.48 -15.98
C MET A 87 39.23 25.35 -15.10
N LEU A 88 39.77 24.79 -14.00
CA LEU A 88 40.82 25.39 -13.16
C LEU A 88 42.19 24.81 -13.52
#